data_AF-A0A264Y4W3-F1
#
_entry.id   AF-A0A264Y4W3-F1
#
_cell.length_a   1.000
_cell.length_b   1.000
_cell.length_c   1.000
_cell.angle_alpha   90.00
_cell.angle_beta   90.00
_cell.angle_gamma   90.00
#
_symmetry.space_group_name_H-M   'P 1'
#
loop_
_entity.id
_entity.type
_entity.pdbx_description
1 polymer ?
#
loop_
_entity_poly.entity_id
_entity_poly.type
_entity_poly.pdbx_seq_one_letter_code
_entity_poly.pdbx_strand_id
1 'polypeptide(L)'
;MMVHQKDGSVRSYAISNVDSVTFGKSDVQGDVTVTVLATMGSLAYGSATMPEGCRNGDIALIPNDGTVTDYSAYIRSHSTIKMTQATNTWSYSTLEPAGRYIVAAQAYDDMGAVVAMGYTELNPGTGDVVDLGEGANTYIVPAKGRYSFMPLHIDGSRISGISSVDWLWSTRTSNQNSAQGLVSDIQIEDNGRISFDATGEKGSVVFAAFDADNKVIWTWLIWCTDKPATMRYANGVEFMDRNMGAISANPEDGTDTWGLLWQWGRITPFFGGYAENEWEASDAFKESKAWTVVNTKYDYQWAYKLEGTSIEGAIAAPFTLFNDDLTCDWHVPADLTLWSSVTKTNYDPCPAGYRLPSASELAVLYDIDLAADGSGYTYTYNGNTAWWPSSGSGREFDTGCNIIGKSTFFLWSGSAEYVNNFLMGYSDFPAAYRFTANNNTRYNNVVGNRSFAHAIRCVVDSKK
;
A
#
# COMPACT_ATOMS: atom_id res chain seq x y z
N MET A 1 10.91 -12.39 -15.42
CA MET A 1 11.31 -13.51 -14.52
C MET A 1 12.77 -13.88 -14.79
N MET A 2 13.57 -14.03 -13.73
CA MET A 2 14.97 -14.48 -13.81
C MET A 2 15.02 -15.97 -13.49
N VAL A 3 15.49 -16.79 -14.44
CA VAL A 3 15.63 -18.23 -14.21
C VAL A 3 17.10 -18.58 -14.20
N HIS A 4 17.54 -19.13 -13.07
CA HIS A 4 18.89 -19.66 -12.88
C HIS A 4 18.94 -21.10 -13.38
N GLN A 5 19.72 -21.34 -14.43
CA GLN A 5 19.92 -22.66 -14.99
C GLN A 5 20.95 -23.43 -14.16
N LYS A 6 20.90 -24.77 -14.25
CA LYS A 6 21.78 -25.68 -13.49
C LYS A 6 23.27 -25.54 -13.85
N ASP A 7 23.58 -24.89 -14.97
CA ASP A 7 24.95 -24.59 -15.43
C ASP A 7 25.47 -23.22 -14.97
N GLY A 8 24.70 -22.49 -14.17
CA GLY A 8 25.06 -21.16 -13.67
C GLY A 8 24.72 -20.01 -14.64
N SER A 9 24.14 -20.29 -15.80
CA SER A 9 23.64 -19.24 -16.70
C SER A 9 22.30 -18.65 -16.22
N VAL A 10 22.11 -17.36 -16.42
CA VAL A 10 20.84 -16.66 -16.14
C VAL A 10 20.13 -16.41 -17.46
N ARG A 11 18.89 -16.89 -17.57
CA ARG A 11 17.99 -16.52 -18.68
C ARG A 11 16.91 -15.58 -18.19
N SER A 12 16.81 -14.44 -18.87
CA SER A 12 15.74 -13.47 -18.69
C SER A 12 14.57 -13.82 -19.60
N TYR A 13 13.41 -14.05 -18.99
CA TYR A 13 12.14 -14.20 -19.71
C TYR A 13 11.32 -12.93 -19.52
N ALA A 14 10.96 -12.31 -20.65
CA ALA A 14 9.92 -11.30 -20.69
C ALA A 14 8.58 -12.01 -20.51
N ILE A 15 7.93 -11.74 -19.39
CA ILE A 15 6.55 -12.13 -19.17
C ILE A 15 5.73 -10.90 -19.58
N SER A 16 4.98 -11.03 -20.66
CA SER A 16 4.04 -10.02 -21.14
C SER A 16 2.62 -10.54 -20.94
N ASN A 17 1.68 -9.65 -20.56
CA ASN A 17 0.26 -9.95 -20.33
C ASN A 17 0.00 -10.91 -19.15
N VAL A 18 0.55 -10.58 -17.98
CA VAL A 18 0.15 -11.23 -16.72
C VAL A 18 -0.61 -10.20 -15.88
N ASP A 19 -1.90 -10.46 -15.68
CA ASP A 19 -2.84 -9.51 -15.10
C ASP A 19 -2.87 -9.57 -13.55
N SER A 20 -2.49 -10.70 -12.92
CA SER A 20 -2.31 -10.80 -11.47
C SER A 20 -1.49 -12.02 -11.03
N VAL A 21 -0.86 -11.91 -9.85
CA VAL A 21 -0.10 -12.96 -9.15
C VAL A 21 -0.65 -13.06 -7.72
N THR A 22 -1.48 -14.07 -7.44
CA THR A 22 -2.11 -14.28 -6.12
C THR A 22 -1.44 -15.42 -5.35
N PHE A 23 -0.95 -15.14 -4.14
CA PHE A 23 -0.41 -16.16 -3.24
C PHE A 23 -1.48 -16.71 -2.28
N GLY A 24 -1.69 -18.03 -2.29
CA GLY A 24 -2.66 -18.73 -1.44
C GLY A 24 -2.10 -19.06 -0.05
N LYS A 25 -2.96 -19.09 0.97
CA LYS A 25 -2.60 -19.44 2.36
C LYS A 25 -2.26 -20.94 2.43
N SER A 26 -1.04 -21.28 2.87
CA SER A 26 -0.62 -22.66 3.10
C SER A 26 -1.18 -23.17 4.44
N ASP A 27 -1.96 -24.24 4.42
CA ASP A 27 -2.28 -24.99 5.64
C ASP A 27 -1.28 -26.15 5.76
N VAL A 28 -0.57 -26.16 6.88
CA VAL A 28 0.55 -27.06 7.14
C VAL A 28 0.02 -28.31 7.86
N GLN A 29 0.26 -29.49 7.29
CA GLN A 29 0.05 -30.77 7.99
C GLN A 29 1.31 -31.64 7.93
N GLY A 30 2.42 -31.09 8.43
CA GLY A 30 3.79 -31.64 8.33
C GLY A 30 4.73 -30.69 7.60
N ASP A 31 6.02 -31.01 7.45
CA ASP A 31 7.03 -30.10 6.88
C ASP A 31 6.91 -29.84 5.36
N VAL A 32 5.79 -30.21 4.73
CA VAL A 32 5.48 -29.89 3.32
C VAL A 32 4.59 -28.66 3.30
N THR A 33 5.08 -27.57 2.71
CA THR A 33 4.32 -26.34 2.48
C THR A 33 3.93 -26.28 1.00
N VAL A 34 2.64 -26.08 0.69
CA VAL A 34 2.18 -25.83 -0.68
C VAL A 34 1.77 -24.37 -0.79
N THR A 35 2.29 -23.69 -1.80
CA THR A 35 2.07 -22.27 -2.05
C THR A 35 1.51 -22.10 -3.46
N VAL A 36 0.31 -21.55 -3.58
CA VAL A 36 -0.11 -20.94 -4.85
C VAL A 36 0.73 -19.68 -5.02
N LEU A 37 1.37 -19.51 -6.16
CA LEU A 37 2.14 -18.31 -6.48
C LEU A 37 1.30 -17.35 -7.34
N ALA A 38 0.46 -17.86 -8.25
CA ALA A 38 -0.56 -17.06 -8.93
C ALA A 38 -1.79 -17.84 -9.42
N THR A 39 -2.86 -17.09 -9.70
CA THR A 39 -4.03 -17.50 -10.47
C THR A 39 -4.33 -16.50 -11.59
N MET A 40 -4.76 -17.01 -12.75
CA MET A 40 -5.09 -16.26 -13.97
C MET A 40 -6.28 -16.92 -14.67
N GLY A 41 -7.49 -16.77 -14.12
CA GLY A 41 -8.70 -17.39 -14.66
C GLY A 41 -8.58 -18.92 -14.71
N SER A 42 -8.35 -19.50 -15.88
CA SER A 42 -8.19 -20.96 -16.04
C SER A 42 -6.79 -21.50 -15.76
N LEU A 43 -5.87 -20.65 -15.33
CA LEU A 43 -4.46 -20.98 -15.08
C LEU A 43 -4.09 -20.74 -13.62
N ALA A 44 -3.26 -21.61 -13.06
CA ALA A 44 -2.62 -21.38 -11.77
C ALA A 44 -1.21 -21.96 -11.75
N TYR A 45 -0.30 -21.31 -11.02
CA TYR A 45 1.03 -21.84 -10.80
C TYR A 45 1.45 -21.67 -9.34
N GLY A 46 2.33 -22.54 -8.87
CA GLY A 46 2.80 -22.51 -7.51
C GLY A 46 4.05 -23.33 -7.25
N SER A 47 4.34 -23.51 -5.97
CA SER A 47 5.42 -24.38 -5.49
C SER A 47 4.99 -25.22 -4.30
N ALA A 48 5.76 -26.25 -3.99
CA ALA A 48 5.67 -27.02 -2.76
C ALA A 48 7.08 -27.24 -2.18
N THR A 49 7.23 -27.37 -0.88
CA THR A 49 8.52 -27.70 -0.24
C THR A 49 8.55 -29.18 0.15
N MET A 50 9.75 -29.74 0.26
CA MET A 50 9.94 -31.09 0.82
C MET A 50 10.68 -31.00 2.14
N PRO A 51 10.39 -31.90 3.10
CA PRO A 51 11.15 -32.01 4.35
C PRO A 51 12.62 -32.35 4.06
N GLU A 52 13.50 -31.96 4.98
CA GLU A 52 14.91 -32.30 4.90
C GLU A 52 15.09 -33.83 4.87
N GLY A 53 15.94 -34.33 3.95
CA GLY A 53 16.16 -35.75 3.73
C GLY A 53 15.20 -36.44 2.75
N CYS A 54 14.06 -35.84 2.41
CA CYS A 54 13.18 -36.36 1.36
C CYS A 54 13.73 -36.03 -0.04
N ARG A 55 13.60 -36.99 -0.98
CA ARG A 55 14.11 -36.84 -2.36
C ARG A 55 13.02 -36.80 -3.42
N ASN A 56 11.86 -37.38 -3.12
CA ASN A 56 10.76 -37.52 -4.07
C ASN A 56 9.42 -37.18 -3.41
N GLY A 57 8.47 -36.74 -4.22
CA GLY A 57 7.10 -36.48 -3.80
C GLY A 57 6.17 -36.34 -5.00
N ASP A 58 4.90 -36.12 -4.72
CA ASP A 58 3.84 -35.99 -5.72
C ASP A 58 2.95 -34.78 -5.40
N ILE A 59 2.45 -34.13 -6.45
CA ILE A 59 1.45 -33.06 -6.35
C ILE A 59 0.23 -33.46 -7.19
N ALA A 60 -0.95 -33.22 -6.64
CA ALA A 60 -2.22 -33.40 -7.34
C ALA A 60 -3.15 -32.19 -7.13
N LEU A 61 -4.00 -31.95 -8.12
CA LEU A 61 -5.13 -31.04 -8.04
C LEU A 61 -6.37 -31.84 -7.68
N ILE A 62 -7.06 -31.44 -6.63
CA ILE A 62 -8.23 -32.12 -6.10
C ILE A 62 -9.44 -31.18 -6.22
N PRO A 63 -10.58 -31.62 -6.76
CA PRO A 63 -11.82 -30.85 -6.68
C PRO A 63 -12.22 -30.62 -5.21
N ASN A 64 -12.54 -29.37 -4.85
CA ASN A 64 -12.98 -29.01 -3.50
C ASN A 64 -14.51 -29.00 -3.43
N ASP A 65 -15.13 -30.14 -3.75
CA ASP A 65 -16.58 -30.37 -3.73
C ASP A 65 -16.99 -31.44 -2.69
N GLY A 66 -16.04 -31.88 -1.87
CA GLY A 66 -16.22 -32.92 -0.86
C GLY A 66 -16.24 -34.36 -1.39
N THR A 67 -16.02 -34.58 -2.69
CA THR A 67 -16.01 -35.93 -3.27
C THR A 67 -14.76 -36.74 -2.90
N VAL A 68 -13.67 -36.06 -2.56
CA VAL A 68 -12.40 -36.68 -2.15
C VAL A 68 -12.18 -36.43 -0.66
N THR A 69 -12.09 -37.50 0.13
CA THR A 69 -11.87 -37.43 1.57
C THR A 69 -10.53 -38.02 2.02
N ASP A 70 -9.90 -38.85 1.18
CA ASP A 70 -8.55 -39.37 1.39
C ASP A 70 -7.59 -38.78 0.33
N TYR A 71 -6.96 -37.68 0.71
CA TYR A 71 -6.03 -36.97 -0.16
C TYR A 71 -4.77 -37.78 -0.47
N SER A 72 -4.29 -38.62 0.45
CA SER A 72 -3.09 -39.44 0.24
C SER A 72 -3.31 -40.49 -0.85
N ALA A 73 -4.45 -41.19 -0.79
CA ALA A 73 -4.83 -42.15 -1.83
C ALA A 73 -5.07 -41.46 -3.20
N TYR A 74 -5.69 -40.28 -3.17
CA TYR A 74 -5.96 -39.51 -4.38
C TYR A 74 -4.66 -39.03 -5.06
N ILE A 75 -3.71 -38.46 -4.30
CA ILE A 75 -2.42 -38.01 -4.82
C ILE A 75 -1.67 -39.17 -5.49
N ARG A 76 -1.64 -40.35 -4.86
CA ARG A 76 -0.95 -41.52 -5.44
C ARG A 76 -1.54 -41.98 -6.77
N SER A 77 -2.83 -41.79 -6.98
CA SER A 77 -3.53 -42.27 -8.18
C SER A 77 -3.71 -41.20 -9.26
N HIS A 78 -3.68 -39.92 -8.89
CA HIS A 78 -4.00 -38.80 -9.77
C HIS A 78 -2.91 -37.72 -9.82
N SER A 79 -1.72 -37.98 -9.27
CA SER A 79 -0.61 -37.03 -9.37
C SER A 79 -0.21 -36.80 -10.83
N THR A 80 -0.22 -35.53 -11.22
CA THR A 80 0.22 -35.09 -12.55
C THR A 80 1.62 -34.52 -12.52
N ILE A 81 2.17 -34.26 -11.33
CA ILE A 81 3.44 -33.56 -11.15
C ILE A 81 4.26 -34.29 -10.08
N LYS A 82 5.51 -34.61 -10.44
CA LYS A 82 6.50 -35.26 -9.56
C LYS A 82 7.42 -34.23 -8.94
N MET A 83 7.60 -34.30 -7.63
CA MET A 83 8.52 -33.47 -6.87
C MET A 83 9.90 -34.12 -6.79
N THR A 84 10.94 -33.31 -6.97
CA THR A 84 12.33 -33.64 -6.66
C THR A 84 13.00 -32.44 -6.00
N GLN A 85 14.22 -32.59 -5.47
CA GLN A 85 14.96 -31.45 -4.90
C GLN A 85 15.23 -30.32 -5.91
N ALA A 86 15.15 -30.60 -7.21
CA ALA A 86 15.33 -29.61 -8.28
C ALA A 86 14.01 -29.13 -8.90
N THR A 87 12.90 -29.83 -8.66
CA THR A 87 11.59 -29.56 -9.28
C THR A 87 10.52 -29.67 -8.22
N ASN A 88 10.09 -28.51 -7.73
CA ASN A 88 9.07 -28.43 -6.69
C ASN A 88 8.02 -27.36 -7.04
N THR A 89 7.94 -26.99 -8.32
CA THR A 89 6.94 -26.07 -8.87
C THR A 89 5.84 -26.85 -9.58
N TRP A 90 4.66 -26.25 -9.65
CA TRP A 90 3.51 -26.83 -10.32
C TRP A 90 2.77 -25.78 -11.15
N SER A 91 2.06 -26.25 -12.17
CA SER A 91 1.19 -25.44 -13.00
C SER A 91 -0.02 -26.25 -13.45
N TYR A 92 -1.20 -25.67 -13.34
CA TYR A 92 -2.43 -26.21 -13.89
C TYR A 92 -2.98 -25.24 -14.93
N SER A 93 -3.41 -25.78 -16.06
CA SER A 93 -4.08 -25.07 -17.15
C SER A 93 -5.39 -25.79 -17.39
N THR A 94 -6.47 -25.06 -17.69
CA THR A 94 -7.86 -25.54 -17.84
C THR A 94 -8.66 -25.66 -16.53
N LEU A 95 -8.36 -24.82 -15.54
CA LEU A 95 -9.20 -24.68 -14.35
C LEU A 95 -10.53 -24.01 -14.74
N GLU A 96 -11.62 -24.43 -14.11
CA GLU A 96 -12.89 -23.72 -14.22
C GLU A 96 -12.77 -22.41 -13.43
N PRO A 97 -13.09 -21.24 -14.03
CA PRO A 97 -12.92 -19.94 -13.35
C PRO A 97 -13.69 -19.83 -12.02
N ALA A 98 -14.87 -20.46 -11.94
CA ALA A 98 -15.67 -20.53 -10.70
C ALA A 98 -15.39 -21.80 -9.86
N GLY A 99 -14.43 -22.64 -10.27
CA GLY A 99 -14.11 -23.89 -9.60
C GLY A 99 -13.42 -23.65 -8.25
N ARG A 100 -13.68 -24.56 -7.31
CA ARG A 100 -12.93 -24.62 -6.04
C ARG A 100 -12.06 -25.87 -6.09
N TYR A 101 -10.77 -25.70 -5.80
CA TYR A 101 -9.80 -26.80 -5.84
C TYR A 101 -8.94 -26.80 -4.58
N ILE A 102 -8.27 -27.92 -4.36
CA ILE A 102 -7.18 -28.08 -3.40
C ILE A 102 -5.96 -28.51 -4.18
N VAL A 103 -4.83 -27.84 -3.97
CA VAL A 103 -3.53 -28.35 -4.42
C VAL A 103 -2.88 -29.03 -3.22
N ALA A 104 -2.68 -30.33 -3.32
CA ALA A 104 -2.08 -31.13 -2.27
C ALA A 104 -0.76 -31.74 -2.75
N ALA A 105 0.23 -31.75 -1.86
CA ALA A 105 1.55 -32.29 -2.09
C ALA A 105 1.93 -33.29 -1.00
N GLN A 106 2.71 -34.30 -1.38
CA GLN A 106 3.08 -35.39 -0.50
C GLN A 106 4.54 -35.79 -0.74
N ALA A 107 5.32 -35.96 0.33
CA ALA A 107 6.71 -36.39 0.26
C ALA A 107 6.86 -37.87 0.66
N TYR A 108 7.81 -38.55 0.03
CA TYR A 108 8.11 -39.96 0.24
C TYR A 108 9.52 -40.21 0.76
N ASP A 109 9.68 -41.29 1.53
CA ASP A 109 10.99 -41.86 1.83
C ASP A 109 11.54 -42.69 0.65
N ASP A 110 12.76 -43.19 0.79
CA ASP A 110 13.43 -44.01 -0.22
C ASP A 110 12.73 -45.36 -0.46
N MET A 111 11.83 -45.78 0.43
CA MET A 111 11.02 -47.00 0.33
C MET A 111 9.61 -46.74 -0.24
N GLY A 112 9.28 -45.48 -0.56
CA GLY A 112 7.99 -45.06 -1.12
C GLY A 112 6.87 -44.87 -0.09
N ALA A 113 7.18 -44.92 1.21
CA ALA A 113 6.24 -44.61 2.28
C ALA A 113 6.04 -43.09 2.40
N VAL A 114 4.86 -42.69 2.85
CA VAL A 114 4.49 -41.28 3.04
C VAL A 114 5.18 -40.76 4.30
N VAL A 115 5.92 -39.67 4.18
CA VAL A 115 6.58 -39.03 5.33
C VAL A 115 5.86 -37.77 5.77
N ALA A 116 5.39 -36.95 4.82
CA ALA A 116 4.71 -35.69 5.11
C ALA A 116 3.75 -35.32 3.97
N MET A 117 2.79 -34.45 4.28
CA MET A 117 1.79 -33.94 3.33
C MET A 117 1.45 -32.48 3.65
N GLY A 118 1.07 -31.71 2.64
CA GLY A 118 0.56 -30.35 2.82
C GLY A 118 -0.43 -30.03 1.73
N TYR A 119 -1.31 -29.06 1.97
CA TYR A 119 -2.27 -28.63 0.95
C TYR A 119 -2.64 -27.17 1.12
N THR A 120 -3.20 -26.60 0.05
CA THR A 120 -3.73 -25.23 0.04
C THR A 120 -4.94 -25.18 -0.86
N GLU A 121 -5.91 -24.33 -0.51
CA GLU A 121 -7.04 -24.07 -1.38
C GLU A 121 -6.63 -23.23 -2.60
N LEU A 122 -7.18 -23.58 -3.75
CA LEU A 122 -7.00 -22.90 -5.01
C LEU A 122 -8.36 -22.46 -5.57
N ASN A 123 -8.56 -21.15 -5.62
CA ASN A 123 -9.72 -20.51 -6.21
C ASN A 123 -9.26 -19.68 -7.42
N PRO A 124 -9.50 -20.13 -8.66
CA PRO A 124 -8.93 -19.52 -9.86
C PRO A 124 -9.50 -18.12 -10.17
N GLY A 125 -10.75 -17.86 -9.73
CA GLY A 125 -11.47 -16.60 -9.95
C GLY A 125 -12.09 -16.51 -11.34
N THR A 126 -13.17 -15.72 -11.51
CA THR A 126 -13.90 -15.65 -12.79
C THR A 126 -13.13 -14.95 -13.91
N GLY A 127 -12.04 -14.24 -13.58
CA GLY A 127 -11.34 -13.34 -14.50
C GLY A 127 -11.93 -11.93 -14.57
N ASP A 128 -13.09 -11.68 -13.93
CA ASP A 128 -13.74 -10.36 -13.89
C ASP A 128 -13.32 -9.51 -12.68
N VAL A 129 -12.59 -10.10 -11.73
CA VAL A 129 -12.15 -9.47 -10.48
C VAL A 129 -10.64 -9.30 -10.52
N VAL A 130 -10.17 -8.06 -10.52
CA VAL A 130 -8.75 -7.72 -10.51
C VAL A 130 -8.20 -7.84 -9.08
N ASP A 131 -7.18 -8.67 -8.90
CA ASP A 131 -6.46 -8.76 -7.63
C ASP A 131 -5.45 -7.61 -7.50
N LEU A 132 -5.59 -6.79 -6.46
CA LEU A 132 -4.68 -5.67 -6.19
C LEU A 132 -3.34 -6.12 -5.59
N GLY A 133 -3.19 -7.42 -5.29
CA GLY A 133 -1.92 -8.06 -5.01
C GLY A 133 -1.56 -8.15 -3.52
N GLU A 134 -0.28 -7.96 -3.23
CA GLU A 134 0.31 -8.11 -1.89
C GLU A 134 -0.21 -7.06 -0.89
N GLY A 135 0.00 -7.33 0.41
CA GLY A 135 -0.33 -6.42 1.49
C GLY A 135 0.30 -5.04 1.32
N ALA A 136 -0.53 -4.02 1.23
CA ALA A 136 -0.14 -2.62 1.19
C ALA A 136 -1.18 -1.77 1.92
N ASN A 137 -0.79 -0.55 2.32
CA ASN A 137 -1.71 0.43 2.91
C ASN A 137 -2.37 1.35 1.89
N THR A 138 -1.90 1.32 0.64
CA THR A 138 -2.52 1.99 -0.50
C THR A 138 -2.62 1.04 -1.68
N TYR A 139 -3.78 1.00 -2.34
CA TYR A 139 -3.99 0.26 -3.58
C TYR A 139 -4.35 1.21 -4.71
N ILE A 140 -3.70 1.05 -5.87
CA ILE A 140 -3.96 1.85 -7.06
C ILE A 140 -5.03 1.16 -7.90
N VAL A 141 -6.10 1.88 -8.22
CA VAL A 141 -7.25 1.40 -8.98
C VAL A 141 -7.35 2.21 -10.28
N PRO A 142 -6.84 1.67 -11.41
CA PRO A 142 -6.65 2.46 -12.63
C PRO A 142 -7.89 2.64 -13.49
N ALA A 143 -8.90 1.79 -13.32
CA ALA A 143 -10.03 1.77 -14.23
C ALA A 143 -11.31 1.31 -13.53
N LYS A 144 -12.41 1.42 -14.25
CA LYS A 144 -13.66 0.78 -13.88
C LYS A 144 -13.49 -0.74 -13.85
N GLY A 145 -14.03 -1.39 -12.82
CA GLY A 145 -14.00 -2.84 -12.71
C GLY A 145 -14.25 -3.33 -11.29
N ARG A 146 -14.32 -4.64 -11.12
CA ARG A 146 -14.38 -5.27 -9.80
C ARG A 146 -12.97 -5.57 -9.34
N TYR A 147 -12.67 -5.23 -8.10
CA TYR A 147 -11.34 -5.37 -7.50
C TYR A 147 -11.42 -6.18 -6.22
N SER A 148 -10.32 -6.82 -5.84
CA SER A 148 -10.20 -7.44 -4.52
C SER A 148 -8.76 -7.43 -4.00
N PHE A 149 -8.61 -7.48 -2.68
CA PHE A 149 -7.32 -7.69 -2.02
C PHE A 149 -7.49 -8.52 -0.74
N MET A 150 -6.41 -9.17 -0.32
CA MET A 150 -6.38 -9.82 0.99
C MET A 150 -5.97 -8.78 2.05
N PRO A 151 -6.67 -8.63 3.18
CA PRO A 151 -6.30 -7.69 4.24
C PRO A 151 -5.06 -8.17 5.01
N LEU A 152 -3.89 -7.93 4.41
CA LEU A 152 -2.59 -8.26 4.95
C LEU A 152 -1.85 -6.99 5.36
N HIS A 153 -1.03 -7.12 6.40
CA HIS A 153 0.09 -6.22 6.63
C HIS A 153 1.15 -6.41 5.52
N ILE A 154 2.08 -5.45 5.42
CA ILE A 154 3.13 -5.45 4.38
C ILE A 154 4.08 -6.65 4.52
N ASP A 155 4.31 -7.14 5.74
CA ASP A 155 5.07 -8.36 6.00
C ASP A 155 4.34 -9.67 5.62
N GLY A 156 3.10 -9.58 5.11
CA GLY A 156 2.27 -10.71 4.69
C GLY A 156 1.43 -11.33 5.81
N SER A 157 1.55 -10.86 7.06
CA SER A 157 0.70 -11.31 8.16
C SER A 157 -0.74 -10.79 8.00
N ARG A 158 -1.72 -11.56 8.50
CA ARG A 158 -3.14 -11.17 8.40
C ARG A 158 -3.49 -10.10 9.42
N ILE A 159 -4.27 -9.12 8.98
CA ILE A 159 -4.96 -8.21 9.89
C ILE A 159 -6.09 -9.01 10.55
N SER A 160 -5.97 -9.20 11.87
CA SER A 160 -6.89 -10.03 12.66
C SER A 160 -8.04 -9.22 13.24
N GLY A 161 -9.13 -9.89 13.63
CA GLY A 161 -10.27 -9.25 14.30
C GLY A 161 -11.25 -8.52 13.37
N ILE A 162 -11.08 -8.57 12.05
CA ILE A 162 -11.99 -7.93 11.08
C ILE A 162 -13.37 -8.61 11.15
N SER A 163 -14.38 -7.83 11.54
CA SER A 163 -15.79 -8.24 11.55
C SER A 163 -16.59 -7.61 10.41
N SER A 164 -16.20 -6.41 9.97
CA SER A 164 -16.76 -5.78 8.77
C SER A 164 -15.76 -4.82 8.12
N VAL A 165 -16.04 -4.44 6.87
CA VAL A 165 -15.26 -3.44 6.12
C VAL A 165 -16.24 -2.47 5.47
N ASP A 166 -15.89 -1.18 5.49
CA ASP A 166 -16.65 -0.11 4.85
C ASP A 166 -15.71 1.06 4.51
N TRP A 167 -16.21 2.06 3.79
CA TRP A 167 -15.48 3.31 3.56
C TRP A 167 -15.80 4.34 4.64
N LEU A 168 -14.81 5.20 4.95
CA LEU A 168 -14.91 6.27 5.94
C LEU A 168 -15.14 7.63 5.29
N TRP A 169 -14.28 7.99 4.35
CA TRP A 169 -14.39 9.22 3.58
C TRP A 169 -13.84 9.05 2.18
N SER A 170 -14.25 9.94 1.28
CA SER A 170 -13.75 10.02 -0.09
C SER A 170 -13.56 11.45 -0.54
N THR A 171 -12.66 11.70 -1.49
CA THR A 171 -12.64 12.97 -2.23
C THR A 171 -13.91 13.08 -3.07
N ARG A 172 -14.47 14.29 -3.17
CA ARG A 172 -15.57 14.54 -4.11
C ARG A 172 -15.08 14.36 -5.56
N THR A 173 -15.89 13.73 -6.39
CA THR A 173 -15.67 13.65 -7.85
C THR A 173 -16.07 14.95 -8.57
N SER A 174 -16.85 15.81 -7.92
CA SER A 174 -17.12 17.18 -8.37
C SER A 174 -17.60 18.04 -7.20
N ASN A 175 -17.49 19.37 -7.34
CA ASN A 175 -17.87 20.33 -6.29
C ASN A 175 -19.34 20.20 -5.83
N GLN A 176 -20.21 19.63 -6.67
CA GLN A 176 -21.66 19.53 -6.44
C GLN A 176 -22.07 18.19 -5.81
N ASN A 177 -21.18 17.20 -5.75
CA ASN A 177 -21.53 15.86 -5.28
C ASN A 177 -21.47 15.78 -3.75
N SER A 178 -22.60 15.39 -3.14
CA SER A 178 -22.72 15.10 -1.71
C SER A 178 -22.63 13.61 -1.38
N ALA A 179 -22.60 12.75 -2.40
CA ALA A 179 -22.44 11.30 -2.27
C ALA A 179 -21.05 10.87 -2.75
N GLN A 180 -20.54 9.78 -2.18
CA GLN A 180 -19.35 9.11 -2.70
C GLN A 180 -19.68 8.52 -4.09
N GLY A 181 -18.80 8.74 -5.09
CA GLY A 181 -19.01 8.28 -6.47
C GLY A 181 -17.84 7.48 -7.08
N LEU A 182 -16.96 6.96 -6.24
CA LEU A 182 -15.71 6.27 -6.64
C LEU A 182 -15.83 4.74 -6.57
N VAL A 183 -16.49 4.20 -5.55
CA VAL A 183 -16.63 2.75 -5.35
C VAL A 183 -17.98 2.33 -4.76
N SER A 184 -18.40 1.10 -5.03
CA SER A 184 -19.59 0.47 -4.46
C SER A 184 -19.33 -0.99 -4.07
N ASP A 185 -20.35 -1.65 -3.52
CA ASP A 185 -20.37 -3.11 -3.32
C ASP A 185 -19.18 -3.65 -2.50
N ILE A 186 -18.78 -2.88 -1.48
CA ILE A 186 -17.70 -3.22 -0.56
C ILE A 186 -18.15 -4.38 0.32
N GLN A 187 -17.43 -5.51 0.28
CA GLN A 187 -17.77 -6.68 1.09
C GLN A 187 -16.56 -7.53 1.44
N ILE A 188 -16.72 -8.35 2.48
CA ILE A 188 -15.80 -9.44 2.81
C ILE A 188 -16.35 -10.71 2.16
N GLU A 189 -15.56 -11.32 1.29
CA GLU A 189 -15.88 -12.56 0.60
C GLU A 189 -15.65 -13.77 1.51
N ASP A 190 -16.26 -14.93 1.18
CA ASP A 190 -16.12 -16.19 1.94
C ASP A 190 -14.65 -16.61 2.18
N ASN A 191 -13.76 -16.26 1.25
CA ASN A 191 -12.33 -16.56 1.33
C ASN A 191 -11.52 -15.53 2.16
N GLY A 192 -12.20 -14.58 2.82
CA GLY A 192 -11.63 -13.54 3.65
C GLY A 192 -11.02 -12.35 2.87
N ARG A 193 -11.19 -12.28 1.55
CA ARG A 193 -10.79 -11.10 0.76
C ARG A 193 -11.79 -9.97 0.92
N ILE A 194 -11.30 -8.75 0.76
CA ILE A 194 -12.14 -7.57 0.58
C ILE A 194 -12.32 -7.38 -0.91
N SER A 195 -13.56 -7.21 -1.36
CA SER A 195 -13.89 -6.87 -2.75
C SER A 195 -14.74 -5.60 -2.81
N PHE A 196 -14.70 -4.93 -3.96
CA PHE A 196 -15.50 -3.73 -4.26
C PHE A 196 -15.55 -3.48 -5.77
N ASP A 197 -16.54 -2.71 -6.21
CA ASP A 197 -16.65 -2.24 -7.59
C ASP A 197 -16.14 -0.79 -7.69
N ALA A 198 -15.26 -0.51 -8.63
CA ALA A 198 -14.77 0.84 -8.93
C ALA A 198 -15.50 1.41 -10.15
N THR A 199 -15.87 2.70 -10.09
CA THR A 199 -16.65 3.36 -11.16
C THR A 199 -15.81 3.76 -12.36
N GLY A 200 -14.50 3.92 -12.17
CA GLY A 200 -13.57 4.51 -13.14
C GLY A 200 -13.35 6.01 -12.97
N GLU A 201 -14.11 6.66 -12.09
CA GLU A 201 -13.87 8.04 -11.69
C GLU A 201 -12.58 8.15 -10.86
N LYS A 202 -11.91 9.31 -10.97
CA LYS A 202 -10.64 9.55 -10.27
C LYS A 202 -10.85 10.19 -8.90
N GLY A 203 -10.05 9.75 -7.93
CA GLY A 203 -10.08 10.28 -6.57
C GLY A 203 -9.48 9.33 -5.55
N SER A 204 -9.76 9.58 -4.28
CA SER A 204 -9.28 8.78 -3.16
C SER A 204 -10.44 8.38 -2.25
N VAL A 205 -10.45 7.13 -1.80
CA VAL A 205 -11.40 6.61 -0.78
C VAL A 205 -10.61 5.94 0.33
N VAL A 206 -10.90 6.27 1.58
CA VAL A 206 -10.32 5.57 2.73
C VAL A 206 -11.27 4.46 3.18
N PHE A 207 -10.80 3.23 3.10
CA PHE A 207 -11.46 2.05 3.64
C PHE A 207 -11.03 1.84 5.09
N ALA A 208 -11.91 1.23 5.87
CA ALA A 208 -11.61 0.79 7.22
C ALA A 208 -12.08 -0.64 7.45
N ALA A 209 -11.26 -1.41 8.18
CA ALA A 209 -11.68 -2.62 8.84
C ALA A 209 -12.16 -2.29 10.25
N PHE A 210 -13.28 -2.90 10.62
CA PHE A 210 -13.91 -2.74 11.93
C PHE A 210 -13.88 -4.07 12.68
N ASP A 211 -13.66 -4.00 13.99
CA ASP A 211 -13.88 -5.13 14.89
C ASP A 211 -15.38 -5.33 15.21
N ALA A 212 -15.68 -6.29 16.09
CA ALA A 212 -17.04 -6.64 16.48
C ALA A 212 -17.76 -5.52 17.24
N ASP A 213 -17.01 -4.56 17.80
CA ASP A 213 -17.51 -3.41 18.55
C ASP A 213 -17.63 -2.15 17.66
N ASN A 214 -17.48 -2.29 16.34
CA ASN A 214 -17.43 -1.21 15.35
C ASN A 214 -16.28 -0.22 15.55
N LYS A 215 -15.18 -0.63 16.19
CA LYS A 215 -13.96 0.18 16.27
C LYS A 215 -13.09 -0.07 15.04
N VAL A 216 -12.54 1.00 14.47
CA VAL A 216 -11.57 0.88 13.36
C VAL A 216 -10.27 0.27 13.88
N ILE A 217 -9.85 -0.81 13.23
CA ILE A 217 -8.63 -1.57 13.57
C ILE A 217 -7.57 -1.53 12.47
N TRP A 218 -7.93 -1.11 11.25
CA TRP A 218 -6.99 -0.82 10.18
C TRP A 218 -7.65 0.06 9.10
N THR A 219 -6.85 0.78 8.32
CA THR A 219 -7.34 1.57 7.19
C THR A 219 -6.50 1.35 5.94
N TRP A 220 -7.12 1.49 4.76
CA TRP A 220 -6.44 1.46 3.48
C TRP A 220 -6.86 2.65 2.63
N LEU A 221 -5.94 3.18 1.84
CA LEU A 221 -6.26 4.14 0.78
C LEU A 221 -6.54 3.37 -0.53
N ILE A 222 -7.74 3.52 -1.06
CA ILE A 222 -8.08 3.13 -2.43
C ILE A 222 -7.89 4.36 -3.31
N TRP A 223 -6.83 4.36 -4.09
CA TRP A 223 -6.43 5.47 -4.94
C TRP A 223 -6.89 5.21 -6.38
N CYS A 224 -8.06 5.75 -6.72
CA CYS A 224 -8.64 5.66 -8.05
C CYS A 224 -7.93 6.65 -8.99
N THR A 225 -6.94 6.17 -9.73
CA THR A 225 -6.16 6.98 -10.68
C THR A 225 -5.46 6.07 -11.67
N ASP A 226 -5.16 6.59 -12.87
CA ASP A 226 -4.26 5.91 -13.80
C ASP A 226 -2.98 5.50 -13.09
N LYS A 227 -2.43 4.34 -13.43
CA LYS A 227 -1.18 3.88 -12.84
C LYS A 227 -0.12 4.99 -12.93
N PRO A 228 0.43 5.48 -11.79
CA PRO A 228 1.44 6.53 -11.83
C PRO A 228 2.60 6.11 -12.71
N ALA A 229 3.01 7.00 -13.62
CA ALA A 229 4.24 6.79 -14.36
C ALA A 229 5.45 6.96 -13.43
N THR A 230 6.61 6.51 -13.87
CA THR A 230 7.86 6.68 -13.14
C THR A 230 8.89 7.43 -13.98
N MET A 231 9.77 8.17 -13.30
CA MET A 231 10.89 8.84 -13.92
C MET A 231 12.16 8.59 -13.10
N ARG A 232 13.24 8.19 -13.80
CA ARG A 232 14.58 8.07 -13.23
C ARG A 232 15.26 9.43 -13.16
N TYR A 233 15.85 9.75 -12.02
CA TYR A 233 16.55 11.01 -11.74
C TYR A 233 18.08 10.82 -11.84
N ALA A 234 18.84 11.92 -11.80
CA ALA A 234 20.30 11.88 -11.97
C ALA A 234 21.03 11.03 -10.91
N ASN A 235 20.48 10.92 -9.71
CA ASN A 235 21.00 10.07 -8.64
C ASN A 235 20.65 8.58 -8.81
N GLY A 236 19.99 8.20 -9.90
CA GLY A 236 19.61 6.82 -10.20
C GLY A 236 18.32 6.34 -9.51
N VAL A 237 17.71 7.18 -8.67
CA VAL A 237 16.43 6.89 -8.01
C VAL A 237 15.29 7.09 -9.01
N GLU A 238 14.25 6.28 -8.88
CA GLU A 238 13.09 6.31 -9.76
C GLU A 238 11.84 6.69 -8.96
N PHE A 239 11.30 7.88 -9.21
CA PHE A 239 10.16 8.44 -8.49
C PHE A 239 8.87 8.20 -9.27
N MET A 240 7.75 8.10 -8.55
CA MET A 240 6.43 8.34 -9.17
C MET A 240 6.37 9.73 -9.81
N ASP A 241 5.51 9.91 -10.81
CA ASP A 241 5.28 11.19 -11.48
C ASP A 241 4.44 12.18 -10.64
N ARG A 242 3.75 11.70 -9.60
CA ARG A 242 2.85 12.50 -8.75
C ARG A 242 2.88 12.07 -7.29
N ASN A 243 2.38 12.95 -6.42
CA ASN A 243 2.23 12.65 -4.99
C ASN A 243 1.10 11.63 -4.77
N MET A 244 1.20 10.83 -3.72
CA MET A 244 0.13 9.90 -3.36
C MET A 244 -1.20 10.63 -3.15
N GLY A 245 -2.27 10.10 -3.73
CA GLY A 245 -3.61 10.69 -3.67
C GLY A 245 -3.92 11.71 -4.77
N ALA A 246 -2.92 12.18 -5.52
CA ALA A 246 -3.11 13.06 -6.68
C ALA A 246 -3.71 12.29 -7.87
N ILE A 247 -4.48 12.97 -8.72
CA ILE A 247 -5.12 12.32 -9.87
C ILE A 247 -4.51 12.72 -11.22
N SER A 248 -3.56 13.66 -11.20
CA SER A 248 -2.78 14.09 -12.36
C SER A 248 -1.30 14.35 -12.02
N ALA A 249 -0.46 14.31 -13.04
CA ALA A 249 0.92 14.80 -13.03
C ALA A 249 1.12 15.97 -14.02
N ASN A 250 0.07 16.38 -14.75
CA ASN A 250 0.15 17.47 -15.70
C ASN A 250 0.00 18.82 -14.96
N PRO A 251 0.97 19.73 -15.04
CA PRO A 251 0.89 21.05 -14.38
C PRO A 251 -0.38 21.83 -14.75
N GLU A 252 -0.91 21.65 -15.96
CA GLU A 252 -2.11 22.36 -16.43
C GLU A 252 -3.39 21.93 -15.70
N ASP A 253 -3.38 20.79 -15.02
CA ASP A 253 -4.55 20.26 -14.28
C ASP A 253 -4.67 20.87 -12.86
N GLY A 254 -3.77 21.78 -12.48
CA GLY A 254 -3.90 22.57 -11.25
C GLY A 254 -3.94 21.72 -9.98
N THR A 255 -4.99 21.86 -9.18
CA THR A 255 -5.16 21.17 -7.89
C THR A 255 -5.27 19.65 -8.01
N ASP A 256 -5.58 19.12 -9.20
CA ASP A 256 -5.60 17.67 -9.45
C ASP A 256 -4.21 17.03 -9.35
N THR A 257 -3.16 17.86 -9.39
CA THR A 257 -1.77 17.44 -9.15
C THR A 257 -1.43 17.32 -7.65
N TRP A 258 -2.30 17.80 -6.75
CA TRP A 258 -2.05 17.81 -5.31
C TRP A 258 -2.42 16.47 -4.69
N GLY A 259 -1.63 16.05 -3.69
CA GLY A 259 -1.80 14.76 -3.03
C GLY A 259 -2.56 14.84 -1.70
N LEU A 260 -2.64 13.70 -1.03
CA LEU A 260 -3.05 13.62 0.37
C LEU A 260 -1.85 13.84 1.30
N LEU A 261 -2.12 13.96 2.60
CA LEU A 261 -1.14 14.28 3.64
C LEU A 261 -1.08 13.19 4.70
N TRP A 262 0.08 12.94 5.27
CA TRP A 262 0.26 11.94 6.34
C TRP A 262 1.08 12.49 7.49
N GLN A 263 0.66 12.21 8.73
CA GLN A 263 1.56 12.31 9.88
C GLN A 263 2.60 11.20 9.82
N TRP A 264 3.85 11.53 10.14
CA TRP A 264 4.95 10.59 9.93
C TRP A 264 4.80 9.35 10.79
N GLY A 265 4.68 8.18 10.17
CA GLY A 265 4.45 6.90 10.84
C GLY A 265 3.00 6.39 10.82
N ARG A 266 2.04 7.13 10.24
CA ARG A 266 0.64 6.69 10.12
C ARG A 266 0.33 6.06 8.77
N ILE A 267 -0.61 5.12 8.75
CA ILE A 267 -1.16 4.55 7.51
C ILE A 267 -2.26 5.44 6.89
N THR A 268 -3.00 6.16 7.73
CA THR A 268 -4.19 6.90 7.31
C THR A 268 -3.85 8.30 6.78
N PRO A 269 -4.33 8.68 5.58
CA PRO A 269 -4.17 10.02 5.06
C PRO A 269 -5.16 11.04 5.65
N PHE A 270 -4.78 12.30 5.52
CA PHE A 270 -5.62 13.49 5.68
C PHE A 270 -5.79 14.19 4.33
N PHE A 271 -6.95 14.81 4.14
CA PHE A 271 -7.19 15.67 2.99
C PHE A 271 -6.66 17.09 3.27
N GLY A 272 -5.76 17.57 2.40
CA GLY A 272 -5.16 18.91 2.53
C GLY A 272 -6.17 20.02 2.28
N GLY A 273 -6.81 20.05 1.11
CA GLY A 273 -7.64 21.18 0.69
C GLY A 273 -7.15 21.83 -0.58
N TYR A 274 -7.94 22.76 -1.10
CA TYR A 274 -7.66 23.45 -2.36
C TYR A 274 -7.53 24.97 -2.21
N ALA A 275 -7.94 25.53 -1.06
CA ALA A 275 -7.86 26.96 -0.77
C ALA A 275 -7.13 27.28 0.54
N GLU A 276 -6.37 28.38 0.53
CA GLU A 276 -5.68 28.95 1.70
C GLU A 276 -6.66 29.74 2.58
N ASN A 277 -7.55 29.02 3.27
CA ASN A 277 -8.62 29.60 4.10
C ASN A 277 -8.68 29.03 5.52
N GLU A 278 -7.62 28.34 5.95
CA GLU A 278 -7.43 27.77 7.28
C GLU A 278 -6.24 28.48 7.96
N TRP A 279 -6.46 29.68 8.51
CA TRP A 279 -5.39 30.50 9.09
C TRP A 279 -5.33 30.45 10.62
N GLU A 280 -6.44 30.06 11.24
CA GLU A 280 -6.61 30.01 12.69
C GLU A 280 -7.10 28.62 13.07
N ALA A 281 -6.82 28.16 14.29
CA ALA A 281 -7.20 26.83 14.75
C ALA A 281 -8.72 26.54 14.63
N SER A 282 -9.58 27.58 14.68
CA SER A 282 -11.03 27.43 14.46
C SER A 282 -11.42 27.10 13.01
N ASP A 283 -10.56 27.37 12.03
CA ASP A 283 -10.77 27.03 10.63
C ASP A 283 -10.17 25.66 10.24
N ALA A 284 -9.50 24.96 11.15
CA ALA A 284 -8.90 23.67 10.86
C ALA A 284 -9.90 22.68 10.23
N PHE A 285 -9.45 22.02 9.15
CA PHE A 285 -10.23 21.05 8.37
C PHE A 285 -11.47 21.60 7.65
N LYS A 286 -11.61 22.92 7.52
CA LYS A 286 -12.68 23.53 6.72
C LYS A 286 -12.67 23.02 5.28
N GLU A 287 -11.49 22.91 4.67
CA GLU A 287 -11.36 22.36 3.32
C GLU A 287 -11.67 20.88 3.28
N SER A 288 -11.21 20.10 4.27
CA SER A 288 -11.54 18.67 4.33
C SER A 288 -13.05 18.45 4.46
N LYS A 289 -13.73 19.24 5.29
CA LYS A 289 -15.21 19.22 5.40
C LYS A 289 -15.89 19.64 4.09
N ALA A 290 -15.32 20.59 3.35
CA ALA A 290 -15.89 21.09 2.11
C ALA A 290 -15.70 20.15 0.92
N TRP A 291 -14.60 19.39 0.88
CA TRP A 291 -14.16 18.67 -0.32
C TRP A 291 -14.11 17.15 -0.18
N THR A 292 -14.37 16.63 1.01
CA THR A 292 -14.62 15.21 1.20
C THR A 292 -16.10 14.91 1.39
N VAL A 293 -16.48 13.68 1.07
CA VAL A 293 -17.72 13.07 1.51
C VAL A 293 -17.37 12.14 2.66
N VAL A 294 -18.11 12.24 3.77
CA VAL A 294 -17.93 11.38 4.96
C VAL A 294 -19.11 10.42 5.03
N ASN A 295 -18.82 9.15 5.34
CA ASN A 295 -19.85 8.12 5.49
C ASN A 295 -20.66 8.38 6.77
N THR A 296 -21.88 8.87 6.61
CA THR A 296 -22.77 9.24 7.72
C THR A 296 -23.31 8.05 8.52
N LYS A 297 -23.01 6.81 8.12
CA LYS A 297 -23.27 5.61 8.93
C LYS A 297 -22.46 5.62 10.23
N TYR A 298 -21.31 6.30 10.23
CA TYR A 298 -20.40 6.40 11.36
C TYR A 298 -20.31 7.85 11.85
N ASP A 299 -20.10 8.04 13.15
CA ASP A 299 -19.98 9.37 13.77
C ASP A 299 -18.52 9.85 13.78
N TYR A 300 -17.97 10.02 12.58
CA TYR A 300 -16.63 10.56 12.40
C TYR A 300 -16.67 12.00 11.88
N GLN A 301 -15.79 12.82 12.45
CA GLN A 301 -15.63 14.22 12.06
C GLN A 301 -14.15 14.59 12.05
N TRP A 302 -13.76 15.41 11.09
CA TRP A 302 -12.43 15.99 11.04
C TRP A 302 -12.16 16.82 12.29
N ALA A 303 -11.09 16.46 13.00
CA ALA A 303 -10.71 17.08 14.25
C ALA A 303 -9.19 17.16 14.38
N TYR A 304 -8.73 18.06 15.25
CA TYR A 304 -7.38 18.02 15.79
C TYR A 304 -7.46 17.92 17.32
N LYS A 305 -6.42 17.38 17.93
CA LYS A 305 -6.28 17.33 19.37
C LYS A 305 -4.85 17.65 19.78
N LEU A 306 -4.71 18.50 20.79
CA LEU A 306 -3.44 18.81 21.44
C LEU A 306 -3.09 17.76 22.51
N GLU A 307 -3.18 16.49 22.11
CA GLU A 307 -2.67 15.35 22.87
C GLU A 307 -2.09 14.30 21.91
N GLY A 308 -1.05 13.58 22.34
CA GLY A 308 -0.57 12.39 21.65
C GLY A 308 -1.43 11.16 21.92
N THR A 309 -1.23 10.09 21.15
CA THR A 309 -1.98 8.84 21.30
C THR A 309 -1.13 7.60 21.02
N SER A 310 -1.69 6.41 21.25
CA SER A 310 -1.06 5.15 20.83
C SER A 310 -1.29 4.89 19.33
N ILE A 311 -0.57 3.93 18.76
CA ILE A 311 -0.79 3.52 17.36
C ILE A 311 -2.24 3.06 17.15
N GLU A 312 -2.75 2.23 18.05
CA GLU A 312 -4.13 1.72 18.02
C GLU A 312 -5.14 2.86 18.21
N GLY A 313 -4.82 3.85 19.05
CA GLY A 313 -5.64 5.05 19.24
C GLY A 313 -5.71 5.89 17.96
N ALA A 314 -4.60 6.08 17.27
CA ALA A 314 -4.54 6.79 16.00
C ALA A 314 -5.27 6.04 14.88
N ILE A 315 -5.15 4.72 14.81
CA ILE A 315 -5.89 3.89 13.83
C ILE A 315 -7.40 3.96 14.10
N ALA A 316 -7.82 3.93 15.36
CA ALA A 316 -9.22 4.03 15.75
C ALA A 316 -9.83 5.43 15.53
N ALA A 317 -8.98 6.46 15.41
CA ALA A 317 -9.35 7.85 15.19
C ALA A 317 -8.77 8.39 13.86
N PRO A 318 -9.21 7.86 12.70
CA PRO A 318 -8.63 8.15 11.39
C PRO A 318 -8.85 9.60 10.92
N PHE A 319 -9.79 10.33 11.52
CA PHE A 319 -10.10 11.73 11.21
C PHE A 319 -9.39 12.74 12.12
N THR A 320 -8.70 12.24 13.15
CA THR A 320 -8.09 13.09 14.18
C THR A 320 -6.62 13.28 13.91
N LEU A 321 -6.19 14.53 13.75
CA LEU A 321 -4.79 14.93 13.79
C LEU A 321 -4.37 15.11 15.25
N PHE A 322 -3.46 14.25 15.72
CA PHE A 322 -2.97 14.30 17.10
C PHE A 322 -1.68 15.10 17.17
N ASN A 323 -1.51 15.85 18.25
CA ASN A 323 -0.29 16.58 18.54
C ASN A 323 -0.07 16.65 20.04
N ASP A 324 0.98 16.03 20.56
CA ASP A 324 1.45 16.28 21.92
C ASP A 324 2.32 17.53 21.95
N ASP A 325 1.88 18.57 22.66
CA ASP A 325 2.58 19.87 22.69
C ASP A 325 3.99 19.78 23.28
N LEU A 326 4.27 18.80 24.14
CA LEU A 326 5.58 18.64 24.78
C LEU A 326 6.60 17.99 23.84
N THR A 327 6.19 16.94 23.12
CA THR A 327 7.07 16.15 22.26
C THR A 327 7.00 16.53 20.78
N CYS A 328 6.01 17.33 20.40
CA CYS A 328 5.61 17.64 19.02
C CYS A 328 5.47 16.39 18.14
N ASP A 329 4.97 15.31 18.75
CA ASP A 329 4.69 14.03 18.11
C ASP A 329 3.20 13.71 18.25
N TRP A 330 2.67 12.95 17.30
CA TRP A 330 1.31 12.40 17.41
C TRP A 330 1.32 11.11 18.24
N HIS A 331 2.45 10.39 18.28
CA HIS A 331 2.59 9.12 18.96
C HIS A 331 3.40 9.25 20.25
N VAL A 332 2.81 8.85 21.38
CA VAL A 332 3.47 8.89 22.69
C VAL A 332 3.39 7.50 23.35
N PRO A 333 4.52 6.86 23.71
CA PRO A 333 5.90 7.32 23.50
C PRO A 333 6.30 7.29 22.00
N ALA A 334 7.29 8.10 21.63
CA ALA A 334 7.75 8.20 20.25
C ALA A 334 8.32 6.86 19.72
N ASP A 335 7.98 6.53 18.47
CA ASP A 335 8.51 5.37 17.74
C ASP A 335 8.97 5.80 16.35
N LEU A 336 10.29 5.84 16.15
CA LEU A 336 10.95 6.22 14.90
C LEU A 336 11.09 5.05 13.91
N THR A 337 10.57 3.87 14.26
CA THR A 337 10.60 2.67 13.42
C THR A 337 9.31 2.47 12.64
N LEU A 338 8.30 3.32 12.86
CA LEU A 338 7.01 3.21 12.19
C LEU A 338 7.13 3.32 10.68
N TRP A 339 7.97 4.21 10.17
CA TRP A 339 8.35 4.25 8.76
C TRP A 339 9.86 4.04 8.60
N SER A 340 10.26 3.62 7.41
CA SER A 340 11.67 3.46 7.04
C SER A 340 11.84 3.73 5.55
N SER A 341 12.98 4.32 5.19
CA SER A 341 13.37 4.50 3.78
C SER A 341 14.16 3.30 3.23
N VAL A 342 14.46 2.31 4.07
CA VAL A 342 15.31 1.16 3.71
C VAL A 342 14.47 -0.08 3.41
N THR A 343 13.48 -0.35 4.28
CA THR A 343 12.62 -1.53 4.25
C THR A 343 11.20 -1.06 4.58
N LYS A 344 10.21 -1.45 3.79
CA LYS A 344 8.82 -1.11 4.11
C LYS A 344 8.40 -1.77 5.41
N THR A 345 7.84 -0.96 6.30
CA THR A 345 7.25 -1.41 7.57
C THR A 345 5.77 -1.70 7.36
N ASN A 346 5.09 -2.30 8.34
CA ASN A 346 3.65 -2.49 8.28
C ASN A 346 2.85 -1.17 8.25
N TYR A 347 3.47 -0.04 8.60
CA TYR A 347 2.83 1.28 8.59
C TYR A 347 3.22 2.15 7.38
N ASP A 348 4.10 1.66 6.50
CA ASP A 348 4.48 2.38 5.28
C ASP A 348 3.23 2.59 4.40
N PRO A 349 2.90 3.84 4.03
CA PRO A 349 1.66 4.14 3.33
C PRO A 349 1.76 3.83 1.83
N CYS A 350 2.96 3.69 1.26
CA CYS A 350 3.16 3.58 -0.18
C CYS A 350 2.53 2.29 -0.75
N PRO A 351 2.04 2.33 -2.00
CA PRO A 351 1.52 1.14 -2.69
C PRO A 351 2.56 0.02 -2.83
N ALA A 352 2.09 -1.19 -3.14
CA ALA A 352 2.97 -2.30 -3.49
C ALA A 352 3.90 -1.94 -4.66
N GLY A 353 5.18 -2.32 -4.56
CA GLY A 353 6.22 -1.98 -5.53
C GLY A 353 6.85 -0.60 -5.33
N TYR A 354 6.42 0.16 -4.33
CA TYR A 354 6.96 1.48 -4.01
C TYR A 354 7.23 1.64 -2.52
N ARG A 355 8.13 2.55 -2.16
CA ARG A 355 8.47 2.88 -0.77
C ARG A 355 8.66 4.37 -0.57
N LEU A 356 8.72 4.80 0.68
CA LEU A 356 9.16 6.13 1.04
C LEU A 356 10.62 6.38 0.54
N PRO A 357 10.92 7.56 -0.02
CA PRO A 357 12.29 7.95 -0.32
C PRO A 357 13.07 8.20 0.97
N SER A 358 14.40 8.00 0.95
CA SER A 358 15.27 8.49 2.00
C SER A 358 15.51 9.99 1.85
N ALA A 359 15.95 10.65 2.92
CA ALA A 359 16.32 12.06 2.84
C ALA A 359 17.51 12.29 1.88
N SER A 360 18.44 11.34 1.74
CA SER A 360 19.53 11.43 0.76
C SER A 360 19.05 11.27 -0.69
N GLU A 361 18.03 10.45 -0.94
CA GLU A 361 17.41 10.30 -2.26
C GLU A 361 16.68 11.57 -2.69
N LEU A 362 16.08 12.30 -1.74
CA LEU A 362 15.44 13.59 -2.00
C LEU A 362 16.43 14.72 -2.30
N ALA A 363 17.73 14.56 -2.01
CA ALA A 363 18.73 15.60 -2.26
C ALA A 363 18.84 15.97 -3.76
N VAL A 364 18.45 15.07 -4.67
CA VAL A 364 18.43 15.37 -6.11
C VAL A 364 17.49 16.52 -6.46
N LEU A 365 16.54 16.84 -5.58
CA LEU A 365 15.59 17.93 -5.77
C LEU A 365 16.20 19.31 -5.49
N TYR A 366 17.48 19.42 -5.12
CA TYR A 366 18.16 20.72 -5.12
C TYR A 366 18.21 21.35 -6.51
N ASP A 367 18.19 20.52 -7.56
CA ASP A 367 18.25 20.94 -8.96
C ASP A 367 16.85 21.12 -9.60
N ILE A 368 15.77 21.20 -8.80
CA ILE A 368 14.44 21.53 -9.34
C ILE A 368 14.35 23.02 -9.68
N ASP A 369 13.67 23.35 -10.77
CA ASP A 369 13.43 24.72 -11.23
C ASP A 369 12.02 25.18 -10.86
N LEU A 370 11.90 26.39 -10.31
CA LEU A 370 10.61 26.99 -9.96
C LEU A 370 9.90 27.44 -11.26
N ALA A 371 8.64 27.06 -11.43
CA ALA A 371 7.80 27.55 -12.51
C ALA A 371 7.58 29.06 -12.40
N ALA A 372 7.54 29.77 -13.53
CA ALA A 372 7.48 31.24 -13.56
C ALA A 372 6.26 31.84 -12.84
N ASP A 373 5.15 31.10 -12.78
CA ASP A 373 3.90 31.51 -12.11
C ASP A 373 3.83 31.10 -10.63
N GLY A 374 4.88 30.43 -10.13
CA GLY A 374 5.00 29.90 -8.79
C GLY A 374 4.08 28.71 -8.50
N SER A 375 3.47 28.09 -9.52
CA SER A 375 2.51 26.98 -9.31
C SER A 375 3.16 25.67 -8.87
N GLY A 376 4.49 25.55 -9.02
CA GLY A 376 5.25 24.36 -8.64
C GLY A 376 6.65 24.39 -9.23
N TYR A 377 7.24 23.22 -9.34
CA TYR A 377 8.62 23.02 -9.75
C TYR A 377 8.72 21.94 -10.82
N THR A 378 9.74 22.05 -11.66
CA THR A 378 10.08 21.05 -12.66
C THR A 378 11.46 20.48 -12.40
N TYR A 379 11.63 19.19 -12.65
CA TYR A 379 12.94 18.55 -12.69
C TYR A 379 13.13 17.90 -14.05
N THR A 380 14.22 18.23 -14.74
CA THR A 380 14.50 17.68 -16.08
C THR A 380 15.77 16.86 -16.08
N TYR A 381 15.68 15.62 -16.57
CA TYR A 381 16.82 14.73 -16.73
C TYR A 381 16.62 13.79 -17.92
N ASN A 382 17.66 13.64 -18.74
CA ASN A 382 17.67 12.81 -19.95
C ASN A 382 16.45 13.01 -20.87
N GLY A 383 16.04 14.27 -21.07
CA GLY A 383 14.92 14.62 -21.95
C GLY A 383 13.53 14.36 -21.39
N ASN A 384 13.42 13.88 -20.14
CA ASN A 384 12.15 13.77 -19.42
C ASN A 384 12.04 14.87 -18.38
N THR A 385 10.81 15.34 -18.15
CA THR A 385 10.52 16.38 -17.15
C THR A 385 9.43 15.91 -16.20
N ALA A 386 9.68 16.03 -14.90
CA ALA A 386 8.71 15.73 -13.85
C ALA A 386 8.15 17.02 -13.23
N TRP A 387 6.86 17.00 -12.90
CA TRP A 387 6.16 18.08 -12.22
C TRP A 387 6.07 17.85 -10.70
N TRP A 388 6.31 18.90 -9.93
CA TRP A 388 6.22 18.92 -8.48
C TRP A 388 5.32 20.09 -8.06
N PRO A 389 4.07 19.86 -7.68
CA PRO A 389 3.16 20.96 -7.36
C PRO A 389 3.65 21.76 -6.16
N SER A 390 3.46 23.08 -6.21
CA SER A 390 3.44 23.88 -5.00
C SER A 390 2.08 23.72 -4.32
N SER A 391 2.02 23.99 -3.02
CA SER A 391 0.82 23.95 -2.19
C SER A 391 0.24 22.56 -1.93
N GLY A 392 -0.75 22.51 -1.03
CA GLY A 392 -1.50 21.29 -0.73
C GLY A 392 -0.62 20.20 -0.13
N SER A 393 0.47 20.59 0.53
CA SER A 393 1.54 19.68 0.92
C SER A 393 1.79 19.61 2.42
N GLY A 394 1.04 20.35 3.25
CA GLY A 394 1.29 20.42 4.68
C GLY A 394 0.12 20.83 5.56
N ARG A 395 0.00 20.23 6.74
CA ARG A 395 -0.80 20.70 7.87
C ARG A 395 0.08 20.84 9.10
N GLU A 396 0.00 22.00 9.77
CA GLU A 396 0.88 22.36 10.88
C GLU A 396 0.39 21.82 12.25
N PHE A 397 1.31 21.61 13.20
CA PHE A 397 1.05 20.90 14.47
C PHE A 397 0.26 21.73 15.50
N ASP A 398 0.43 23.05 15.50
CA ASP A 398 -0.09 23.96 16.53
C ASP A 398 -1.56 24.32 16.32
N THR A 399 -2.00 24.27 15.07
CA THR A 399 -3.31 24.78 14.63
C THR A 399 -4.10 23.75 13.83
N GLY A 400 -3.46 22.67 13.34
CA GLY A 400 -4.06 21.73 12.38
C GLY A 400 -4.37 22.35 11.01
N CYS A 401 -3.99 23.61 10.81
CA CYS A 401 -4.26 24.40 9.64
C CYS A 401 -3.47 23.91 8.43
N ASN A 402 -4.09 23.98 7.27
CA ASN A 402 -3.47 23.61 6.01
C ASN A 402 -2.59 24.73 5.45
N ILE A 403 -1.37 24.40 5.04
CA ILE A 403 -0.50 25.28 4.29
C ILE A 403 -0.77 25.08 2.80
N ILE A 404 -1.36 26.09 2.20
CA ILE A 404 -1.44 26.28 0.75
C ILE A 404 -0.71 27.57 0.45
N GLY A 405 0.25 27.54 -0.48
CA GLY A 405 1.05 28.70 -0.78
C GLY A 405 1.85 28.47 -2.06
N LYS A 406 1.81 29.47 -2.95
CA LYS A 406 2.62 29.44 -4.18
C LYS A 406 4.09 29.27 -3.83
N SER A 407 4.79 28.55 -4.71
CA SER A 407 6.22 28.30 -4.60
C SER A 407 6.64 27.59 -3.32
N THR A 408 5.74 26.95 -2.57
CA THR A 408 6.11 26.19 -1.35
C THR A 408 5.64 24.75 -1.45
N PHE A 409 6.50 23.79 -1.12
CA PHE A 409 6.04 22.42 -0.87
C PHE A 409 6.86 21.72 0.21
N PHE A 410 6.25 20.71 0.85
CA PHE A 410 6.87 19.82 1.83
C PHE A 410 6.69 18.37 1.38
N LEU A 411 7.74 17.57 1.56
CA LEU A 411 7.72 16.16 1.19
C LEU A 411 8.38 15.33 2.28
N TRP A 412 7.64 14.35 2.81
CA TRP A 412 8.23 13.42 3.77
C TRP A 412 9.26 12.50 3.13
N SER A 413 10.31 12.23 3.89
CA SER A 413 11.14 11.04 3.70
C SER A 413 10.75 9.96 4.71
N GLY A 414 11.17 8.72 4.47
CA GLY A 414 11.10 7.62 5.43
C GLY A 414 12.22 7.63 6.48
N SER A 415 12.91 8.76 6.68
CA SER A 415 14.03 8.90 7.62
C SER A 415 13.60 9.72 8.84
N ALA A 416 13.93 9.23 10.03
CA ALA A 416 13.69 9.91 11.30
C ALA A 416 14.81 9.62 12.30
N GLU A 417 15.07 10.54 13.21
CA GLU A 417 16.06 10.41 14.27
C GLU A 417 15.73 11.29 15.48
N TYR A 418 16.40 11.04 16.61
CA TYR A 418 16.40 11.98 17.72
C TYR A 418 17.42 13.09 17.48
N VAL A 419 16.97 14.34 17.54
CA VAL A 419 17.83 15.52 17.35
C VAL A 419 17.81 16.44 18.57
N ASN A 420 18.87 17.22 18.73
CA ASN A 420 18.86 18.35 19.67
C ASN A 420 18.38 19.59 18.92
N ASN A 421 17.18 20.08 19.24
CA ASN A 421 16.62 21.27 18.62
C ASN A 421 16.91 22.50 19.49
N PHE A 422 18.05 23.14 19.23
CA PHE A 422 18.48 24.34 19.96
C PHE A 422 17.53 25.54 19.83
N LEU A 423 16.75 25.62 18.74
CA LEU A 423 15.81 26.73 18.51
C LEU A 423 14.56 26.61 19.39
N MET A 424 14.14 25.38 19.70
CA MET A 424 12.98 25.11 20.57
C MET A 424 13.38 24.69 21.99
N GLY A 425 14.69 24.54 22.27
CA GLY A 425 15.20 24.16 23.58
C GLY A 425 14.99 22.69 23.95
N TYR A 426 14.70 21.82 22.98
CA TYR A 426 14.47 20.40 23.22
C TYR A 426 15.75 19.56 23.00
N SER A 427 16.06 18.70 23.97
CA SER A 427 17.02 17.60 23.81
C SER A 427 16.28 16.31 23.46
N ASP A 428 16.89 15.44 22.65
CA ASP A 428 16.30 14.15 22.25
C ASP A 428 14.89 14.28 21.64
N PHE A 429 14.73 15.23 20.72
CA PHE A 429 13.49 15.52 20.02
C PHE A 429 13.24 14.50 18.88
N PRO A 430 12.10 13.78 18.84
CA PRO A 430 11.80 12.80 17.79
C PRO A 430 11.44 13.49 16.46
N ALA A 431 12.42 13.65 15.58
CA ALA A 431 12.28 14.36 14.31
C ALA A 431 12.15 13.42 13.12
N ALA A 432 11.30 13.77 12.16
CA ALA A 432 11.30 13.18 10.83
C ALA A 432 11.93 14.13 9.82
N TYR A 433 12.62 13.60 8.82
CA TYR A 433 13.24 14.40 7.77
C TYR A 433 12.28 14.65 6.60
N ARG A 434 12.22 15.91 6.16
CA ARG A 434 11.50 16.35 4.95
C ARG A 434 12.41 17.11 3.99
N PHE A 435 12.05 17.06 2.72
CA PHE A 435 12.48 18.06 1.75
C PHE A 435 11.47 19.20 1.73
N THR A 436 11.95 20.43 1.58
CA THR A 436 11.09 21.59 1.34
C THR A 436 11.74 22.56 0.38
N ALA A 437 10.91 23.16 -0.47
CA ALA A 437 11.29 24.30 -1.27
C ALA A 437 10.35 25.46 -0.95
N ASN A 438 10.89 26.66 -0.87
CA ASN A 438 10.15 27.91 -0.72
C ASN A 438 10.78 28.95 -1.66
N ASN A 439 10.03 29.39 -2.66
CA ASN A 439 10.51 30.25 -3.73
C ASN A 439 11.76 29.66 -4.40
N ASN A 440 12.87 30.40 -4.38
CA ASN A 440 14.12 29.95 -4.97
C ASN A 440 15.04 29.23 -3.97
N THR A 441 14.56 28.93 -2.76
CA THR A 441 15.36 28.27 -1.73
C THR A 441 14.91 26.84 -1.55
N ARG A 442 15.86 25.91 -1.55
CA ARG A 442 15.63 24.48 -1.36
C ARG A 442 16.35 24.05 -0.10
N TYR A 443 15.71 23.18 0.67
CA TYR A 443 16.25 22.63 1.88
C TYR A 443 15.98 21.13 1.91
N ASN A 444 17.02 20.36 2.17
CA ASN A 444 16.93 18.94 2.42
C ASN A 444 17.34 18.62 3.86
N ASN A 445 16.99 17.44 4.35
CA ASN A 445 17.19 17.04 5.74
C ASN A 445 16.61 18.07 6.72
N VAL A 446 15.49 18.70 6.36
CA VAL A 446 14.81 19.61 7.28
C VAL A 446 14.11 18.77 8.32
N VAL A 447 14.39 19.07 9.58
CA VAL A 447 13.68 18.49 10.72
C VAL A 447 12.23 18.96 10.67
N GLY A 448 11.32 17.99 10.61
CA GLY A 448 9.88 18.19 10.72
C GLY A 448 9.35 17.50 11.97
N ASN A 449 8.43 18.18 12.64
CA ASN A 449 7.67 17.60 13.75
C ASN A 449 6.80 16.47 13.21
N ARG A 450 6.78 15.34 13.90
CA ARG A 450 6.06 14.16 13.44
C ARG A 450 4.54 14.34 13.47
N SER A 451 4.06 15.28 14.30
CA SER A 451 2.65 15.74 14.31
C SER A 451 2.22 16.43 13.01
N PHE A 452 3.14 16.95 12.20
CA PHE A 452 2.78 17.53 10.90
C PHE A 452 2.25 16.48 9.94
N ALA A 453 1.25 16.84 9.13
CA ALA A 453 0.86 16.02 8.00
C ALA A 453 1.44 16.58 6.70
N HIS A 454 2.30 15.85 5.98
CA HIS A 454 2.85 16.30 4.69
C HIS A 454 2.61 15.31 3.56
N ALA A 455 2.79 15.79 2.33
CA ALA A 455 2.70 14.97 1.14
C ALA A 455 3.82 13.92 1.08
N ILE A 456 3.53 12.84 0.34
CA ILE A 456 4.45 11.75 0.05
C ILE A 456 4.53 11.56 -1.46
N ARG A 457 5.74 11.43 -2.00
CA ARG A 457 5.99 10.93 -3.35
C ARG A 457 6.91 9.73 -3.26
N CYS A 458 6.37 8.56 -3.56
CA CYS A 458 7.09 7.31 -3.40
C CYS A 458 8.14 7.12 -4.51
N VAL A 459 9.13 6.29 -4.21
CA VAL A 459 10.12 5.78 -5.16
C VAL A 459 9.87 4.30 -5.43
N VAL A 460 10.30 3.82 -6.60
CA VAL A 460 10.23 2.39 -6.94
C VAL A 460 11.07 1.60 -5.94
N ASP A 461 10.46 0.55 -5.37
CA ASP A 461 11.15 -0.35 -4.46
C ASP A 461 11.91 -1.41 -5.25
N SER A 462 13.18 -1.14 -5.54
CA SER A 462 14.05 -2.01 -6.32
C SER A 462 14.65 -3.19 -5.54
N LYS A 463 14.22 -3.42 -4.28
CA LYS A 463 14.81 -4.44 -3.39
C LYS A 463 14.04 -5.77 -3.34
N LYS A 464 13.13 -6.01 -4.28
CA LYS A 464 12.45 -7.31 -4.41
C LYS A 464 13.22 -8.30 -5.28
#